data_AF-A0ABD3P4T7-F1
#
_entry.id   AF-A0ABD3P4T7-F1
#
_cell.length_a   1.000
_cell.length_b   1.000
_cell.length_c   1.000
_cell.angle_alpha   90.00
_cell.angle_beta   90.00
_cell.angle_gamma   90.00
#
_symmetry.space_group_name_H-M   'P 1'
#
loop_
_entity.id
_entity.type
_entity.pdbx_description
1 polymer ?
#
loop_
_entity_poly.entity_id
_entity_poly.type
_entity_poly.pdbx_seq_one_letter_code
_entity_poly.pdbx_strand_id
1 'polypeptide(L)'
;MMVHSDPDGNVLAVNGKLVNDSTVPSAEPTINFATAIAIALAKSRILSEFHSQCGKPSLTIVHGLNDGESHLAWTYIVRYNVIDEEGYYSRPYRDQIFAYANGDMGLIQFHSLIYGALFMNTKNCIRTTTACSTISTSNNTISMSDTVINDAHNYDIDTYNYYKTKFGWDSINGAGMTLASQVHYDVDHNNAFWYESQMTYGDGDGVTFSLLSQGLNIVAHELTHGITEWESSLMFMDESGALTQ
;
A
#
# COMPACT_ATOMS: atom_id res chain seq x y z
N MET A 1 6.79 1.05 23.35
CA MET A 1 7.45 2.17 24.05
C MET A 1 8.79 2.36 23.40
N MET A 2 9.02 3.46 22.69
CA MET A 2 10.32 3.74 22.08
C MET A 2 11.07 4.67 23.03
N VAL A 3 12.23 4.22 23.51
CA VAL A 3 13.09 4.99 24.41
C VAL A 3 14.26 5.47 23.57
N HIS A 4 14.34 6.77 23.34
CA HIS A 4 15.50 7.37 22.69
C HIS A 4 16.52 7.69 23.78
N SER A 5 17.68 7.05 23.72
CA SER A 5 18.80 7.34 24.62
C SER A 5 20.00 7.88 23.85
N ASP A 6 20.81 8.70 24.53
CA ASP A 6 22.14 9.06 24.06
C ASP A 6 23.13 7.87 24.20
N PRO A 7 24.36 7.98 23.66
CA PRO A 7 25.40 6.95 23.81
C PRO A 7 25.85 6.71 25.26
N ASP A 8 25.57 7.65 26.17
CA ASP A 8 25.89 7.56 27.60
C ASP A 8 24.75 6.93 28.42
N GLY A 9 23.65 6.57 27.76
CA GLY A 9 22.50 5.88 28.37
C GLY A 9 21.45 6.79 29.00
N ASN A 10 21.52 8.11 28.80
CA ASN A 10 20.50 9.04 29.30
C ASN A 10 19.28 9.02 28.39
N VAL A 11 18.09 8.92 28.99
CA VAL A 11 16.83 8.92 28.25
C VAL A 11 16.44 10.33 27.83
N LEU A 12 16.38 10.57 26.52
CA LEU A 12 16.06 11.87 25.92
C LEU A 12 14.57 12.04 25.65
N ALA A 13 13.86 10.96 25.31
CA ALA A 13 12.42 10.96 25.11
C ALA A 13 11.83 9.55 25.27
N VAL A 14 10.60 9.50 25.79
CA VAL A 14 9.80 8.28 25.93
C VAL A 14 8.47 8.48 25.22
N ASN A 15 8.15 7.59 24.28
CA ASN A 15 6.84 7.57 23.63
C ASN A 15 6.09 6.27 24.00
N GLY A 16 5.02 6.37 24.80
CA GLY A 16 4.19 5.24 25.24
C GLY A 16 3.49 5.44 26.60
N LYS A 17 2.54 4.56 26.93
CA LYS A 17 1.82 4.53 28.22
C LYS A 17 2.65 3.79 29.27
N LEU A 18 2.84 4.37 30.45
CA LEU A 18 3.44 3.70 31.62
C LEU A 18 2.54 2.54 32.07
N VAL A 19 3.14 1.36 32.24
CA VAL A 19 2.50 0.15 32.79
C VAL A 19 3.27 -0.24 34.04
N ASN A 20 2.60 -0.80 35.05
CA ASN A 20 3.21 -1.10 36.34
C ASN A 20 4.21 -2.28 36.22
N ASP A 21 5.36 -2.20 36.89
CA ASP A 21 6.51 -3.12 36.70
C ASP A 21 6.17 -4.60 36.98
N SER A 22 5.18 -4.85 37.84
CA SER A 22 4.73 -6.19 38.21
C SER A 22 4.07 -7.00 37.09
N THR A 23 3.81 -6.41 35.93
CA THR A 23 3.18 -7.08 34.77
C THR A 23 4.11 -7.19 33.56
N VAL A 24 5.40 -6.86 33.70
CA VAL A 24 6.36 -6.89 32.60
C VAL A 24 6.89 -8.33 32.43
N PRO A 25 6.64 -9.00 31.29
CA PRO A 25 7.09 -10.36 31.06
C PRO A 25 8.61 -10.46 30.94
N SER A 26 9.15 -11.65 31.17
CA SER A 26 10.57 -11.97 30.93
C SER A 26 11.01 -11.47 29.54
N ALA A 27 12.21 -10.90 29.44
CA ALA A 27 12.77 -10.41 28.18
C ALA A 27 13.38 -11.53 27.31
N GLU A 28 13.54 -12.73 27.86
CA GLU A 28 14.14 -13.88 27.16
C GLU A 28 13.05 -14.71 26.46
N PRO A 29 13.06 -14.82 25.12
CA PRO A 29 12.07 -15.61 24.39
C PRO A 29 12.29 -17.11 24.59
N THR A 30 11.22 -17.86 24.87
CA THR A 30 11.25 -19.33 24.92
C THR A 30 10.82 -19.96 23.59
N ILE A 31 10.17 -19.18 22.71
CA ILE A 31 9.76 -19.59 21.36
C ILE A 31 10.66 -18.85 20.36
N ASN A 32 11.29 -19.57 19.43
CA ASN A 32 12.09 -18.92 18.39
C ASN A 32 11.19 -18.18 17.39
N PHE A 33 11.77 -17.17 16.74
CA PHE A 33 11.08 -16.30 15.79
C PHE A 33 10.32 -17.07 14.69
N ALA A 34 10.98 -18.02 14.02
CA ALA A 34 10.40 -18.73 12.87
C ALA A 34 9.15 -19.54 13.28
N THR A 35 9.23 -20.22 14.42
CA THR A 35 8.09 -20.96 14.98
C THR A 35 6.97 -20.02 15.41
N ALA A 36 7.28 -18.93 16.12
CA ALA A 36 6.28 -17.98 16.61
C ALA A 36 5.49 -17.35 15.45
N ILE A 37 6.17 -16.86 14.42
CA ILE A 37 5.52 -16.23 13.26
C ILE A 37 4.74 -17.24 12.42
N ALA A 38 5.25 -18.47 12.20
CA ALA A 38 4.51 -19.48 11.47
C ALA A 38 3.15 -19.78 12.13
N ILE A 39 3.13 -19.90 13.45
CA ILE A 39 1.89 -20.16 14.21
C ILE A 39 0.98 -18.91 14.22
N ALA A 40 1.54 -17.72 14.41
CA ALA A 40 0.77 -16.48 14.39
C ALA A 40 0.13 -16.22 13.02
N LEU A 41 0.85 -16.51 11.93
CA LEU A 41 0.33 -16.45 10.57
C LEU A 41 -0.80 -17.44 10.33
N ALA A 42 -0.64 -18.70 10.75
CA ALA A 42 -1.69 -19.71 10.62
C ALA A 42 -2.96 -19.36 11.41
N LYS A 43 -2.84 -18.60 12.50
CA LYS A 43 -3.98 -18.08 13.28
C LYS A 43 -4.48 -16.72 12.80
N SER A 44 -3.73 -16.03 11.94
CA SER A 44 -4.16 -14.81 11.30
C SER A 44 -5.12 -15.12 10.15
N ARG A 45 -5.90 -14.14 9.69
CA ARG A 45 -6.73 -14.27 8.49
C ARG A 45 -5.89 -14.24 7.19
N ILE A 46 -4.56 -14.32 7.29
CA ILE A 46 -3.62 -14.10 6.21
C ILE A 46 -3.09 -15.46 5.71
N LEU A 47 -3.44 -15.82 4.47
CA LEU A 47 -3.02 -17.08 3.87
C LEU A 47 -1.50 -17.08 3.62
N SER A 48 -0.83 -18.16 4.05
CA SER A 48 0.63 -18.25 4.07
C SER A 48 1.31 -18.13 2.71
N GLU A 49 0.56 -18.46 1.65
CA GLU A 49 1.01 -18.52 0.25
C GLU A 49 1.18 -17.15 -0.43
N PHE A 50 0.64 -16.08 0.15
CA PHE A 50 0.74 -14.73 -0.40
C PHE A 50 1.85 -13.88 0.22
N HIS A 51 2.67 -14.44 1.10
CA HIS A 51 3.72 -13.70 1.80
C HIS A 51 5.00 -13.56 0.98
N SER A 52 5.44 -12.31 0.78
CA SER A 52 6.78 -12.02 0.27
C SER A 52 7.57 -11.17 1.28
N GLN A 53 8.89 -11.34 1.30
CA GLN A 53 9.87 -10.83 2.29
C GLN A 53 9.49 -9.59 3.11
N CYS A 54 9.85 -9.67 4.38
CA CYS A 54 9.24 -8.95 5.47
C CYS A 54 10.32 -8.57 6.50
N GLY A 55 10.22 -7.38 7.10
CA GLY A 55 11.30 -6.65 7.78
C GLY A 55 12.07 -7.42 8.86
N LYS A 56 13.19 -6.89 9.38
CA LYS A 56 13.98 -7.60 10.39
C LYS A 56 13.13 -7.93 11.64
N PRO A 57 13.14 -9.18 12.12
CA PRO A 57 12.42 -9.54 13.33
C PRO A 57 12.98 -8.79 14.53
N SER A 58 12.11 -8.42 15.46
CA SER A 58 12.48 -7.77 16.71
C SER A 58 11.63 -8.30 17.87
N LEU A 59 12.19 -8.29 19.07
CA LEU A 59 11.43 -8.52 20.29
C LEU A 59 10.86 -7.19 20.78
N THR A 60 9.62 -7.20 21.22
CA THR A 60 8.93 -6.03 21.76
C THR A 60 7.95 -6.46 22.83
N ILE A 61 7.78 -5.64 23.86
CA ILE A 61 6.71 -5.80 24.82
C ILE A 61 5.48 -5.09 24.27
N VAL A 62 4.40 -5.86 24.09
CA VAL A 62 3.13 -5.37 23.56
C VAL A 62 2.04 -5.53 24.61
N HIS A 63 1.12 -4.58 24.67
CA HIS A 63 -0.08 -4.69 25.48
C HIS A 63 -1.19 -5.31 24.62
N GLY A 64 -1.65 -6.49 25.01
CA GLY A 64 -2.67 -7.25 24.29
C GLY A 64 -4.00 -6.51 24.32
N LEU A 65 -4.56 -6.25 23.14
CA LEU A 65 -5.84 -5.54 23.01
C LEU A 65 -7.03 -6.36 23.52
N ASN A 66 -6.92 -7.70 23.53
CA ASN A 66 -8.01 -8.60 23.90
C ASN A 66 -8.03 -8.93 25.39
N ASP A 67 -6.86 -9.14 26.00
CA ASP A 67 -6.72 -9.53 27.41
C ASP A 67 -6.31 -8.37 28.32
N GLY A 68 -5.79 -7.27 27.76
CA GLY A 68 -5.28 -6.14 28.53
C GLY A 68 -3.98 -6.45 29.28
N GLU A 69 -3.28 -7.53 28.91
CA GLU A 69 -2.05 -7.96 29.57
C GLU A 69 -0.81 -7.61 28.74
N SER A 70 0.36 -7.56 29.37
CA SER A 70 1.62 -7.29 28.69
C SER A 70 2.34 -8.59 28.31
N HIS A 71 2.72 -8.70 27.04
CA HIS A 71 3.33 -9.90 26.46
C HIS A 71 4.66 -9.59 25.80
N LEU A 72 5.66 -10.47 25.95
CA LEU A 72 6.84 -10.45 25.10
C LEU A 72 6.43 -11.01 23.74
N ALA A 73 6.67 -10.24 22.69
CA ALA A 73 6.24 -10.56 21.36
C ALA A 73 7.38 -10.52 20.35
N TRP A 74 7.42 -11.52 19.46
CA TRP A 74 8.09 -11.40 18.18
C TRP A 74 7.27 -10.48 17.29
N THR A 75 7.90 -9.39 16.86
CA THR A 75 7.31 -8.39 15.99
C THR A 75 7.86 -8.56 14.58
N TYR A 76 6.96 -8.66 13.61
CA TYR A 76 7.32 -8.88 12.21
C TYR A 76 6.36 -8.13 11.28
N ILE A 77 6.91 -7.43 10.29
CA ILE A 77 6.11 -6.73 9.28
C ILE A 77 5.82 -7.71 8.17
N VAL A 78 4.58 -8.15 8.01
CA VAL A 78 4.15 -9.01 6.90
C VAL A 78 3.63 -8.21 5.72
N ARG A 79 3.87 -8.71 4.51
CA ARG A 79 3.32 -8.19 3.25
C ARG A 79 2.62 -9.32 2.53
N TYR A 80 1.38 -9.10 2.12
CA TYR A 80 0.61 -10.09 1.38
C TYR A 80 -0.32 -9.45 0.37
N ASN A 81 -0.56 -10.15 -0.74
CA ASN A 81 -1.52 -9.74 -1.73
C ASN A 81 -2.80 -10.54 -1.54
N VAL A 82 -3.96 -9.88 -1.46
CA VAL A 82 -5.25 -10.56 -1.58
C VAL A 82 -5.68 -10.46 -3.04
N ILE A 83 -5.90 -11.62 -3.65
CA ILE A 83 -6.52 -11.75 -4.96
C ILE A 83 -8.04 -11.78 -4.74
N ASP A 84 -8.79 -10.99 -5.48
CA ASP A 84 -10.26 -11.08 -5.48
C ASP A 84 -10.77 -12.43 -6.04
N GLU A 85 -12.08 -12.65 -5.93
CA GLU A 85 -12.75 -13.88 -6.41
C GLU A 85 -12.66 -14.07 -7.93
N GLU A 86 -12.27 -13.04 -8.68
CA GLU A 86 -12.21 -13.00 -10.15
C GLU A 86 -10.77 -13.10 -10.69
N GLY A 87 -9.76 -13.12 -9.80
CA GLY A 87 -8.35 -13.22 -10.16
C GLY A 87 -7.70 -11.92 -10.66
N TYR A 88 -8.41 -10.78 -10.63
CA TYR A 88 -8.05 -9.59 -11.40
C TYR A 88 -7.27 -8.52 -10.60
N TYR A 89 -7.52 -8.38 -9.30
CA TYR A 89 -6.90 -7.36 -8.46
C TYR A 89 -6.04 -7.97 -7.35
N SER A 90 -4.77 -7.54 -7.30
CA SER A 90 -3.88 -7.76 -6.16
C SER A 90 -3.96 -6.55 -5.23
N ARG A 91 -4.59 -6.70 -4.06
CA ARG A 91 -4.54 -5.70 -2.97
C ARG A 91 -3.33 -5.97 -2.07
N PRO A 92 -2.25 -5.16 -2.11
CA PRO A 92 -1.12 -5.34 -1.21
C PRO A 92 -1.48 -4.83 0.19
N TYR A 93 -1.43 -5.71 1.17
CA TYR A 93 -1.53 -5.36 2.58
C TYR A 93 -0.16 -5.38 3.24
N ARG A 94 0.00 -4.51 4.23
CA ARG A 94 1.17 -4.46 5.09
C ARG A 94 0.72 -4.39 6.54
N ASP A 95 0.98 -5.46 7.27
CA ASP A 95 0.61 -5.55 8.68
C ASP A 95 1.84 -5.79 9.55
N GLN A 96 1.80 -5.32 10.79
CA GLN A 96 2.73 -5.72 11.83
C GLN A 96 2.05 -6.75 12.70
N ILE A 97 2.64 -7.94 12.72
CA ILE A 97 2.19 -9.05 13.54
C ILE A 97 2.97 -9.05 14.84
N PHE A 98 2.25 -9.28 15.93
CA PHE A 98 2.79 -9.52 17.26
C PHE A 98 2.47 -10.96 17.65
N ALA A 99 3.48 -11.82 17.59
CA ALA A 99 3.37 -13.23 17.97
C ALA A 99 3.94 -13.45 19.36
N TYR A 100 3.33 -14.34 20.15
CA TYR A 100 3.87 -14.70 21.47
C TYR A 100 5.31 -15.20 21.37
N ALA A 101 6.20 -14.63 22.17
CA ALA A 101 7.58 -15.08 22.33
C ALA A 101 7.76 -16.03 23.52
N ASN A 102 6.77 -16.09 24.43
CA ASN A 102 6.74 -16.92 25.62
C ASN A 102 5.33 -17.45 25.90
N GLY A 103 5.25 -18.58 26.62
CA GLY A 103 3.98 -19.11 27.12
C GLY A 103 3.07 -19.61 26.00
N ASP A 104 1.90 -18.98 25.87
CA ASP A 104 0.90 -19.33 24.85
C ASP A 104 1.48 -19.22 23.43
N MET A 105 0.94 -20.02 22.51
CA MET A 105 1.38 -20.02 21.11
C MET A 105 0.33 -19.35 20.22
N GLY A 106 0.75 -18.37 19.43
CA GLY A 106 -0.13 -17.76 18.43
C GLY A 106 0.05 -16.26 18.23
N LEU A 107 -1.02 -15.65 17.73
CA LEU A 107 -1.15 -14.24 17.47
C LEU A 107 -1.65 -13.52 18.74
N ILE A 108 -0.90 -12.53 19.22
CA ILE A 108 -1.38 -11.61 20.26
C ILE A 108 -2.33 -10.62 19.61
N GLN A 109 -1.82 -9.91 18.60
CA GLN A 109 -2.56 -8.97 17.77
C GLN A 109 -1.81 -8.69 16.47
N PHE A 110 -2.47 -8.02 15.56
CA PHE A 110 -1.84 -7.41 14.40
C PHE A 110 -2.27 -5.94 14.34
N HIS A 111 -1.37 -5.09 13.85
CA HIS A 111 -1.69 -3.71 13.52
C HIS A 111 -1.50 -3.53 12.03
N SER A 112 -2.51 -3.01 11.34
CA SER A 112 -2.31 -2.61 9.96
C SER A 112 -1.34 -1.46 9.90
N LEU A 113 -0.16 -1.73 9.34
CA LEU A 113 0.88 -0.76 9.05
C LEU A 113 0.68 -0.27 7.64
N ILE A 114 -0.44 0.41 7.45
CA ILE A 114 -0.67 1.22 6.28
C ILE A 114 0.25 2.44 6.41
N TYR A 115 1.47 2.30 5.91
CA TYR A 115 2.44 3.38 5.81
C TYR A 115 3.11 3.33 4.44
N GLY A 116 2.70 4.25 3.57
CA GLY A 116 3.47 5.01 2.60
C GLY A 116 4.18 4.24 1.50
N ALA A 117 3.85 2.96 1.28
CA ALA A 117 4.52 2.18 0.27
C ALA A 117 3.83 2.44 -1.06
N LEU A 118 4.41 3.33 -1.86
CA LEU A 118 4.02 3.50 -3.25
C LEU A 118 4.27 2.18 -3.99
N PHE A 119 3.20 1.56 -4.47
CA PHE A 119 3.23 0.40 -5.36
C PHE A 119 2.66 0.81 -6.70
N MET A 120 3.37 0.46 -7.78
CA MET A 120 3.01 0.84 -9.13
C MET A 120 2.71 -0.39 -9.98
N ASN A 121 1.86 -0.24 -10.98
CA ASN A 121 1.68 -1.19 -12.06
C ASN A 121 1.37 -0.44 -13.36
N THR A 122 2.40 -0.19 -14.16
CA THR A 122 2.23 0.44 -15.47
C THR A 122 2.17 -0.63 -16.55
N LYS A 123 1.10 -0.62 -17.34
CA LYS A 123 0.82 -1.57 -18.42
C LYS A 123 0.84 -0.87 -19.78
N ASN A 124 1.24 -1.61 -20.80
CA ASN A 124 1.13 -1.21 -22.21
C ASN A 124 0.11 -2.13 -22.89
N CYS A 125 -0.95 -1.54 -23.44
CA CYS A 125 -2.02 -2.26 -24.13
C CYS A 125 -1.77 -2.48 -25.62
N ILE A 126 -0.71 -1.89 -26.18
CA ILE A 126 -0.28 -2.06 -27.58
C ILE A 126 -1.44 -1.83 -28.55
N ARG A 127 -2.25 -0.79 -28.28
CA ARG A 127 -3.44 -0.41 -29.05
C ARG A 127 -4.53 -1.48 -29.08
N THR A 128 -4.70 -2.18 -27.96
CA THR A 128 -5.81 -3.10 -27.72
C THR A 128 -6.59 -2.65 -26.47
N THR A 129 -7.76 -3.24 -26.24
CA THR A 129 -8.60 -2.94 -25.06
C THR A 129 -8.49 -4.00 -23.96
N THR A 130 -7.95 -5.19 -24.26
CA THR A 130 -7.96 -6.34 -23.34
C THR A 130 -6.61 -7.02 -23.14
N ALA A 131 -5.63 -6.79 -24.02
CA ALA A 131 -4.34 -7.49 -24.01
C ALA A 131 -3.21 -6.58 -23.55
N CYS A 132 -3.24 -6.14 -22.30
CA CYS A 132 -2.23 -5.25 -21.73
C CYS A 132 -1.14 -6.02 -20.98
N SER A 133 0.12 -5.66 -21.23
CA SER A 133 1.30 -6.27 -20.58
C SER A 133 1.90 -5.31 -19.55
N THR A 134 2.21 -5.81 -18.35
CA THR A 134 2.92 -5.04 -17.33
C THR A 134 4.35 -4.72 -17.81
N ILE A 135 4.71 -3.45 -17.74
CA ILE A 135 6.02 -2.91 -18.13
C ILE A 135 6.87 -2.58 -16.91
N SER A 136 6.26 -1.99 -15.87
CA SER A 136 6.96 -1.62 -14.64
C SER A 136 6.07 -1.80 -13.42
N THR A 137 6.65 -2.32 -12.35
CA THR A 137 6.07 -2.34 -10.99
C THR A 137 6.94 -1.57 -9.98
N SER A 138 7.95 -0.86 -10.48
CA SER A 138 8.87 -0.06 -9.68
C SER A 138 8.19 1.18 -9.12
N ASN A 139 8.61 1.64 -7.95
CA ASN A 139 8.22 2.93 -7.39
C ASN A 139 9.24 4.05 -7.68
N ASN A 140 10.24 3.76 -8.50
CA ASN A 140 11.20 4.72 -9.02
C ASN A 140 10.81 5.13 -10.44
N THR A 141 11.11 6.38 -10.78
CA THR A 141 10.94 6.90 -12.14
C THR A 141 11.61 6.02 -13.17
N ILE A 142 10.98 5.86 -14.33
CA ILE A 142 11.48 5.08 -15.44
C ILE A 142 11.85 5.98 -16.63
N SER A 143 12.78 5.48 -17.45
CA SER A 143 13.26 6.16 -18.66
C SER A 143 13.49 5.13 -19.76
N MET A 144 12.43 4.81 -20.48
CA MET A 144 12.42 3.91 -21.63
C MET A 144 12.34 4.70 -22.94
N SER A 145 12.48 4.00 -24.08
CA SER A 145 12.33 4.62 -25.40
C SER A 145 10.91 5.14 -25.67
N ASP A 146 9.91 4.51 -25.04
CA ASP A 146 8.52 4.92 -25.14
C ASP A 146 8.19 5.95 -24.07
N THR A 147 8.04 7.21 -24.50
CA THR A 147 7.80 8.33 -23.58
C THR A 147 6.39 8.31 -23.01
N VAL A 148 5.41 7.70 -23.69
CA VAL A 148 4.03 7.60 -23.19
C VAL A 148 3.97 6.78 -21.92
N ILE A 149 4.74 5.69 -21.87
CA ILE A 149 4.87 4.82 -20.70
C ILE A 149 5.63 5.55 -19.58
N ASN A 150 6.72 6.26 -19.92
CA ASN A 150 7.49 7.03 -18.93
C ASN A 150 6.63 8.09 -18.26
N ASP A 151 5.88 8.86 -19.05
CA ASP A 151 5.09 9.98 -18.56
C ASP A 151 3.96 9.48 -17.65
N ALA A 152 3.21 8.46 -18.06
CA ALA A 152 2.20 7.84 -17.19
C ALA A 152 2.79 7.40 -15.84
N HIS A 153 3.89 6.65 -15.86
CA HIS A 153 4.51 6.11 -14.66
C HIS A 153 5.09 7.19 -13.74
N ASN A 154 5.80 8.16 -14.32
CA ASN A 154 6.47 9.21 -13.56
C ASN A 154 5.46 10.22 -13.01
N TYR A 155 4.42 10.55 -13.76
CA TYR A 155 3.36 11.44 -13.30
C TYR A 155 2.45 10.81 -12.26
N ASP A 156 2.25 9.49 -12.27
CA ASP A 156 1.63 8.78 -11.14
C ASP A 156 2.45 8.95 -9.85
N ILE A 157 3.78 8.80 -9.93
CA ILE A 157 4.69 9.02 -8.79
C ILE A 157 4.60 10.47 -8.30
N ASP A 158 4.62 11.44 -9.22
CA ASP A 158 4.53 12.87 -8.87
C ASP A 158 3.19 13.19 -8.19
N THR A 159 2.09 12.66 -8.73
CA THR A 159 0.75 12.85 -8.19
C THR A 159 0.61 12.19 -6.81
N TYR A 160 1.10 10.97 -6.64
CA TYR A 160 1.18 10.31 -5.33
C TYR A 160 1.94 11.18 -4.33
N ASN A 161 3.13 11.65 -4.70
CA ASN A 161 3.98 12.45 -3.83
C ASN A 161 3.32 13.78 -3.46
N TYR A 162 2.57 14.38 -4.38
CA TYR A 162 1.77 15.56 -4.10
C TYR A 162 0.74 15.29 -3.01
N TYR A 163 -0.11 14.28 -3.18
CA TYR A 163 -1.13 13.92 -2.18
C TYR A 163 -0.52 13.56 -0.83
N LYS A 164 0.55 12.76 -0.85
CA LYS A 164 1.25 12.33 0.36
C LYS A 164 1.88 13.48 1.12
N THR A 165 2.55 14.38 0.40
CA THR A 165 3.28 15.50 1.01
C THR A 165 2.33 16.60 1.48
N LYS A 166 1.29 16.91 0.71
CA LYS A 166 0.37 18.02 1.01
C LYS A 166 -0.72 17.65 2.01
N PHE A 167 -1.21 16.42 1.96
CA PHE A 167 -2.38 16.01 2.76
C PHE A 167 -2.09 14.82 3.68
N GLY A 168 -0.88 14.24 3.64
CA GLY A 168 -0.58 13.00 4.35
C GLY A 168 -1.23 11.76 3.73
N TRP A 169 -1.96 11.94 2.62
CA TRP A 169 -2.80 10.96 1.97
C TRP A 169 -1.97 9.90 1.23
N ASP A 170 -2.19 8.63 1.51
CA ASP A 170 -1.37 7.54 1.00
C ASP A 170 -2.03 6.80 -0.16
N SER A 171 -1.69 7.14 -1.40
CA SER A 171 -2.28 6.57 -2.62
C SER A 171 -3.79 6.85 -2.71
N ILE A 172 -4.52 6.08 -3.52
CA ILE A 172 -5.93 6.33 -3.80
C ILE A 172 -6.80 6.17 -2.56
N ASN A 173 -6.62 5.07 -1.82
CA ASN A 173 -7.46 4.71 -0.68
C ASN A 173 -7.03 5.34 0.67
N GLY A 174 -6.08 6.28 0.65
CA GLY A 174 -5.43 6.77 1.86
C GLY A 174 -4.62 5.69 2.59
N ALA A 175 -4.44 4.54 1.94
CA ALA A 175 -3.90 3.34 2.53
C ALA A 175 -2.94 2.51 1.63
N GLY A 176 -2.23 3.17 0.72
CA GLY A 176 -1.15 2.55 -0.05
C GLY A 176 -1.61 1.57 -1.14
N MET A 177 -2.85 1.74 -1.64
CA MET A 177 -3.34 1.03 -2.82
C MET A 177 -2.35 1.11 -3.98
N THR A 178 -2.24 0.04 -4.77
CA THR A 178 -1.44 0.04 -5.99
C THR A 178 -1.98 1.08 -6.97
N LEU A 179 -1.11 1.96 -7.45
CA LEU A 179 -1.42 2.83 -8.59
C LEU A 179 -1.21 2.05 -9.88
N ALA A 180 -2.31 1.71 -10.54
CA ALA A 180 -2.31 0.99 -11.80
C ALA A 180 -2.65 1.95 -12.93
N SER A 181 -1.80 1.98 -13.95
CA SER A 181 -1.97 2.81 -15.15
C SER A 181 -1.79 1.95 -16.39
N GLN A 182 -2.63 2.15 -17.40
CA GLN A 182 -2.49 1.51 -18.70
C GLN A 182 -2.45 2.54 -19.82
N VAL A 183 -1.48 2.39 -20.72
CA VAL A 183 -1.27 3.28 -21.87
C VAL A 183 -1.38 2.54 -23.19
N HIS A 184 -1.48 3.29 -24.30
CA HIS A 184 -1.78 2.78 -25.63
C HIS A 184 -3.07 1.97 -25.63
N TYR A 185 -4.07 2.47 -24.92
CA TYR A 185 -5.39 1.85 -24.87
C TYR A 185 -6.13 2.14 -26.17
N ASP A 186 -6.49 1.07 -26.89
CA ASP A 186 -7.23 1.12 -28.16
C ASP A 186 -6.51 1.95 -29.27
N VAL A 187 -7.10 2.03 -30.46
CA VAL A 187 -6.58 2.79 -31.60
C VAL A 187 -7.26 4.15 -31.66
N ASP A 188 -6.48 5.23 -31.78
CA ASP A 188 -6.96 6.61 -31.92
C ASP A 188 -7.98 7.00 -30.83
N HIS A 189 -7.79 6.45 -29.64
CA HIS A 189 -8.73 6.60 -28.54
C HIS A 189 -8.61 8.00 -27.93
N ASN A 190 -9.63 8.82 -28.18
CA ASN A 190 -9.71 10.21 -27.75
C ASN A 190 -10.24 10.37 -26.32
N ASN A 191 -9.69 9.60 -25.37
CA ASN A 191 -10.07 9.75 -23.97
C ASN A 191 -9.01 9.22 -22.99
N ALA A 192 -9.10 9.70 -21.75
CA ALA A 192 -8.47 9.13 -20.57
C ALA A 192 -9.56 8.95 -19.51
N PHE A 193 -9.43 7.93 -18.68
CA PHE A 193 -10.42 7.66 -17.64
C PHE A 193 -9.87 6.81 -16.51
N TRP A 194 -10.37 7.06 -15.31
CA TRP A 194 -10.35 6.12 -14.19
C TRP A 194 -11.52 5.15 -14.27
N TYR A 195 -11.23 3.85 -14.21
CA TYR A 195 -12.25 2.81 -14.14
C TYR A 195 -11.67 1.57 -13.48
N GLU A 196 -12.49 0.84 -12.72
CA GLU A 196 -12.10 -0.48 -12.18
C GLU A 196 -10.74 -0.46 -11.44
N SER A 197 -10.53 0.55 -10.58
CA SER A 197 -9.29 0.68 -9.80
C SER A 197 -8.01 0.96 -10.61
N GLN A 198 -8.11 1.47 -11.84
CA GLN A 198 -6.96 1.83 -12.66
C GLN A 198 -7.20 3.05 -13.57
N MET A 199 -6.13 3.80 -13.86
CA MET A 199 -6.13 4.86 -14.86
C MET A 199 -5.84 4.28 -16.26
N THR A 200 -6.56 4.78 -17.27
CA THR A 200 -6.44 4.34 -18.66
C THR A 200 -6.23 5.53 -19.57
N TYR A 201 -5.25 5.45 -20.47
CA TYR A 201 -4.90 6.54 -21.38
C TYR A 201 -4.88 6.05 -22.83
N GLY A 202 -5.69 6.70 -23.66
CA GLY A 202 -5.60 6.59 -25.12
C GLY A 202 -4.44 7.41 -25.69
N ASP A 203 -4.08 7.10 -26.93
CA ASP A 203 -3.04 7.85 -27.67
C ASP A 203 -3.61 9.12 -28.35
N GLY A 204 -4.94 9.25 -28.42
CA GLY A 204 -5.60 10.26 -29.22
C GLY A 204 -5.46 10.02 -30.73
N ASP A 205 -6.25 10.76 -31.50
CA ASP A 205 -6.25 10.72 -32.97
C ASP A 205 -5.16 11.58 -33.64
N GLY A 206 -4.38 12.33 -32.83
CA GLY A 206 -3.37 13.27 -33.31
C GLY A 206 -3.93 14.55 -33.95
N VAL A 207 -5.24 14.77 -33.89
CA VAL A 207 -5.94 15.94 -34.43
C VAL A 207 -6.70 16.68 -33.33
N THR A 208 -7.61 15.97 -32.67
CA THR A 208 -8.42 16.45 -31.56
C THR A 208 -7.68 16.27 -30.24
N PHE A 209 -7.07 15.11 -30.05
CA PHE A 209 -6.29 14.79 -28.85
C PHE A 209 -4.89 14.34 -29.23
N SER A 210 -3.92 14.83 -28.47
CA SER A 210 -2.57 14.26 -28.42
C SER A 210 -2.51 13.12 -27.39
N LEU A 211 -1.34 12.52 -27.25
CA LEU A 211 -1.02 11.49 -26.26
C LEU A 211 -1.45 11.94 -24.84
N LEU A 212 -2.51 11.32 -24.30
CA LEU A 212 -3.18 11.86 -23.11
C LEU A 212 -2.37 11.68 -21.82
N SER A 213 -1.58 10.60 -21.72
CA SER A 213 -0.72 10.38 -20.53
C SER A 213 0.44 11.38 -20.42
N GLN A 214 0.75 12.14 -21.47
CA GLN A 214 1.80 13.16 -21.42
C GLN A 214 1.35 14.45 -20.71
N GLY A 215 0.05 14.60 -20.46
CA GLY A 215 -0.47 15.68 -19.62
C GLY A 215 -0.45 15.28 -18.14
N LEU A 216 0.49 15.79 -17.35
CA LEU A 216 0.50 15.61 -15.89
C LEU A 216 -0.85 15.96 -15.24
N ASN A 217 -1.52 17.01 -15.73
CA ASN A 217 -2.85 17.38 -15.25
C ASN A 217 -3.91 16.34 -15.57
N ILE A 218 -3.83 15.63 -16.70
CA ILE A 218 -4.74 14.54 -17.06
C ILE A 218 -4.50 13.35 -16.15
N VAL A 219 -3.24 12.93 -15.98
CA VAL A 219 -2.87 11.84 -15.04
C VAL A 219 -3.35 12.16 -13.62
N ALA A 220 -3.11 13.38 -13.14
CA ALA A 220 -3.55 13.80 -11.82
C ALA A 220 -5.08 13.86 -11.69
N HIS A 221 -5.80 14.26 -12.73
CA HIS A 221 -7.27 14.27 -12.78
C HIS A 221 -7.82 12.83 -12.66
N GLU A 222 -7.32 11.90 -13.47
CA GLU A 222 -7.78 10.50 -13.41
C GLU A 222 -7.49 9.84 -12.06
N LEU A 223 -6.31 10.06 -11.49
CA LEU A 223 -6.00 9.55 -10.15
C LEU A 223 -6.93 10.16 -9.09
N THR A 224 -7.30 11.43 -9.24
CA THR A 224 -8.21 12.13 -8.31
C THR A 224 -9.63 11.58 -8.37
N HIS A 225 -10.10 11.10 -9.53
CA HIS A 225 -11.36 10.34 -9.61
C HIS A 225 -11.32 9.13 -8.68
N GLY A 226 -10.22 8.36 -8.68
CA GLY A 226 -10.06 7.22 -7.79
C GLY A 226 -10.11 7.58 -6.31
N ILE A 227 -9.45 8.68 -5.91
CA ILE A 227 -9.52 9.18 -4.52
C ILE A 227 -10.97 9.55 -4.17
N THR A 228 -11.67 10.22 -5.08
CA THR A 228 -13.05 10.66 -4.85
C THR A 228 -14.03 9.48 -4.77
N GLU A 229 -13.85 8.47 -5.63
CA GLU A 229 -14.62 7.22 -5.57
C GLU A 229 -14.42 6.54 -4.21
N TRP A 230 -13.17 6.44 -3.74
CA TRP A 230 -12.85 5.79 -2.48
C TRP A 230 -13.41 6.52 -1.26
N GLU A 231 -13.27 7.85 -1.22
CA GLU A 231 -13.71 8.66 -0.06
C GLU A 231 -15.21 8.89 -0.03
N SER A 232 -15.79 9.16 -1.19
CA SER A 232 -17.09 9.79 -1.26
C SER A 232 -18.18 8.86 -1.80
N SER A 233 -17.80 7.73 -2.43
CA SER A 233 -18.73 6.83 -3.14
C SER A 233 -19.75 7.61 -3.97
N LEU A 234 -19.35 8.77 -4.52
CA LEU A 234 -20.25 9.65 -5.24
C LEU A 234 -20.65 8.95 -6.54
N MET A 235 -21.95 8.78 -6.75
CA MET A 235 -22.44 8.24 -8.02
C MET A 235 -22.10 9.22 -9.14
N PHE A 236 -21.58 8.70 -10.25
CA PHE A 236 -21.21 9.47 -11.46
C PHE A 236 -22.47 9.95 -12.21
N MET A 237 -23.27 10.81 -11.58
CA MET A 237 -24.55 11.30 -12.11
C MET A 237 -24.84 12.73 -11.65
N ASP A 238 -25.41 13.52 -12.55
CA ASP A 238 -25.89 14.91 -12.33
C ASP A 238 -24.83 15.84 -11.70
N GLU A 239 -25.22 16.67 -10.72
CA GLU A 239 -24.34 17.66 -10.08
C GLU A 239 -23.16 17.01 -9.32
N SER A 240 -23.34 15.77 -8.84
CA SER A 240 -22.29 14.95 -8.23
C SER A 240 -21.20 14.55 -9.23
N GLY A 241 -21.57 14.32 -10.50
CA GLY A 241 -20.62 14.07 -11.60
C GLY A 241 -19.86 15.32 -12.06
N ALA A 242 -20.44 16.51 -11.84
CA ALA A 242 -19.77 17.79 -12.13
C ALA A 242 -18.78 18.21 -11.03
N LEU A 243 -18.94 17.71 -9.80
CA LEU A 243 -17.99 17.89 -8.69
C LEU A 243 -16.81 16.91 -8.74
N THR A 244 -16.96 15.78 -9.45
CA THR A 244 -15.89 14.83 -9.70
C THR A 244 -15.00 15.22 -10.88
N GLN A 245 -15.48 16.08 -11.81
CA GLN A 245 -14.69 16.58 -12.96
C GLN A 245 -13.82 17.80 -12.63
#